data_AF-A0A5J5VWR7-F1
#
_entry.id   AF-A0A5J5VWR7-F1
#
_cell.length_a   1.000
_cell.length_b   1.000
_cell.length_c   1.000
_cell.angle_alpha   90.00
_cell.angle_beta   90.00
_cell.angle_gamma   90.00
#
_symmetry.space_group_name_H-M   'P 1'
#
loop_
_entity.id
_entity.type
_entity.pdbx_description
1 polymer ?
#
loop_
_entity_poly.entity_id
_entity_poly.type
_entity_poly.pdbx_seq_one_letter_code
_entity_poly.pdbx_strand_id
1 'polypeptide(L)'
;NLPWMLCGDFNKIMYYFEKKKGLPRDKRRIELFQTVLKECQLVDVGYSRPWFTWEKENLPETNIREWLDRGMANDGMMTLFPNMRVLHLP
;
A
#
# COMPACT_ATOMS: atom_id res chain seq x y z
N ASN A 1 -8.12 -2.63 22.73
CA ASN A 1 -7.14 -2.43 21.65
C ASN A 1 -6.59 -1.02 21.75
N LEU A 2 -5.29 -0.84 21.93
CA LEU A 2 -4.68 0.49 21.84
C LEU A 2 -4.74 0.96 20.38
N PRO A 3 -4.95 2.25 20.09
CA PRO A 3 -4.87 2.78 18.73
C PRO A 3 -3.42 2.71 18.25
N TRP A 4 -3.18 2.11 17.07
CA TRP A 4 -1.85 2.08 16.46
C TRP A 4 -1.91 2.01 14.94
N MET A 5 -0.79 2.36 14.30
CA MET A 5 -0.63 2.31 12.86
C MET A 5 0.79 1.88 12.46
N LEU A 6 0.91 1.38 11.24
CA LEU A 6 2.17 1.15 10.53
C LEU A 6 2.20 2.07 9.32
N CYS A 7 3.33 2.73 9.06
CA CYS A 7 3.55 3.41 7.79
C CYS A 7 4.95 3.15 7.24
N GLY A 8 5.07 3.18 5.92
CA GLY A 8 6.33 3.07 5.21
C GLY A 8 6.25 2.13 4.01
N ASP A 9 7.41 1.74 3.51
CA ASP A 9 7.56 0.84 2.37
C ASP A 9 7.34 -0.62 2.80
N PHE A 10 6.22 -1.21 2.36
CA PHE A 10 5.95 -2.62 2.58
C PHE A 10 6.64 -3.53 1.55
N ASN A 11 7.05 -2.98 0.40
CA ASN A 11 7.55 -3.70 -0.77
C ASN A 11 6.61 -4.85 -1.22
N LYS A 12 5.32 -4.69 -0.96
CA LYS A 12 4.22 -5.60 -1.32
C LYS A 12 3.10 -4.81 -1.99
N ILE A 13 2.45 -5.47 -2.95
CA ILE A 13 1.17 -5.02 -3.50
C ILE A 13 0.03 -5.86 -2.93
N MET A 14 -1.12 -5.23 -2.69
CA MET A 14 -2.39 -5.86 -2.33
C MET A 14 -3.20 -6.24 -3.57
N TYR A 15 -3.04 -5.55 -4.70
CA TYR A 15 -3.82 -5.81 -5.90
C TYR A 15 -2.97 -5.67 -7.17
N TYR A 16 -3.30 -6.42 -8.22
CA TYR A 16 -2.55 -6.36 -9.48
C TYR A 16 -2.52 -4.98 -10.14
N PHE A 17 -3.57 -4.17 -9.97
CA PHE A 17 -3.65 -2.82 -10.53
C PHE A 17 -2.65 -1.84 -9.89
N GLU A 18 -2.06 -2.21 -8.75
CA GLU A 18 -1.04 -1.42 -8.05
C GLU A 18 0.35 -1.58 -8.69
N LYS A 19 0.45 -2.43 -9.70
CA LYS A 19 1.63 -2.57 -10.55
C LYS A 19 1.28 -2.25 -12.00
N LYS A 20 2.09 -1.42 -12.63
CA LYS A 20 2.06 -1.15 -14.07
C LYS A 20 3.30 -1.74 -14.72
N LYS A 21 3.10 -2.55 -15.76
CA LYS A 21 4.15 -3.22 -16.55
C LYS A 21 5.06 -4.15 -15.73
N GLY A 22 6.00 -4.80 -16.43
CA GLY A 22 6.88 -5.81 -15.86
C GLY A 22 6.17 -7.13 -15.55
N LEU A 23 6.89 -8.03 -14.87
CA LEU A 23 6.33 -9.33 -14.48
C LEU A 23 5.28 -9.17 -13.38
N PRO A 24 4.13 -9.84 -13.45
CA PRO A 24 3.16 -9.86 -12.36
C PRO A 24 3.80 -10.33 -11.05
N ARG A 25 3.38 -9.74 -9.92
CA ARG A 25 3.77 -10.25 -8.61
C ARG A 25 3.10 -11.63 -8.39
N ASP A 26 3.80 -12.50 -7.67
CA ASP A 26 3.30 -13.83 -7.32
C ASP A 26 1.97 -13.74 -6.57
N LYS A 27 0.96 -14.48 -7.04
CA LYS A 27 -0.40 -14.45 -6.49
C LYS A 27 -0.43 -14.83 -5.01
N ARG A 28 0.31 -15.87 -4.61
CA ARG A 28 0.34 -16.36 -3.22
C ARG A 28 0.93 -15.31 -2.28
N ARG A 29 1.93 -14.55 -2.75
CA ARG A 29 2.50 -13.45 -1.96
C ARG A 29 1.50 -12.31 -1.74
N ILE A 30 0.67 -12.00 -2.72
CA ILE A 30 -0.40 -11.01 -2.58
C ILE A 30 -1.44 -11.50 -1.56
N GLU A 31 -1.91 -12.74 -1.71
CA GLU A 31 -2.90 -13.36 -0.82
C GLU A 31 -2.41 -13.45 0.63
N LEU A 32 -1.14 -13.82 0.83
CA LEU A 32 -0.53 -13.87 2.14
C LEU A 32 -0.46 -12.48 2.79
N PHE A 33 -0.12 -11.44 2.02
CA PHE A 33 -0.08 -10.08 2.53
C PHE A 33 -1.47 -9.59 2.97
N GLN A 34 -2.49 -9.82 2.13
CA GLN A 34 -3.88 -9.52 2.49
C GLN A 34 -4.35 -10.28 3.74
N THR A 35 -3.94 -11.55 3.87
CA THR A 35 -4.28 -12.39 5.03
C THR A 35 -3.68 -11.84 6.31
N VAL A 36 -2.38 -11.47 6.30
CA VAL A 36 -1.72 -10.86 7.47
C VAL A 36 -2.40 -9.56 7.89
N LEU A 37 -2.73 -8.68 6.94
CA LEU A 37 -3.44 -7.43 7.26
C LEU A 37 -4.80 -7.70 7.89
N LYS A 38 -5.55 -8.69 7.38
CA LYS A 38 -6.84 -9.10 7.92
C LYS A 38 -6.72 -9.68 9.34
N GLU A 39 -5.74 -10.56 9.57
CA GLU A 39 -5.49 -11.16 10.89
C GLU A 39 -5.07 -10.10 11.92
N CYS A 40 -4.30 -9.10 11.50
CA CYS A 40 -3.92 -7.96 12.33
C CYS A 40 -5.02 -6.90 12.50
N GLN A 41 -6.19 -7.06 11.85
CA GLN A 41 -7.28 -6.07 11.82
C GLN A 41 -6.78 -4.69 11.38
N LEU A 42 -5.90 -4.68 10.39
CA LEU A 42 -5.35 -3.47 9.79
C LEU A 42 -6.12 -3.13 8.52
N VAL A 43 -6.53 -1.87 8.42
CA VAL A 43 -7.13 -1.31 7.22
C VAL A 43 -6.20 -0.27 6.60
N ASP A 44 -6.22 -0.20 5.27
CA ASP A 44 -5.50 0.84 4.55
C ASP A 44 -6.16 2.19 4.86
N VAL A 45 -5.34 3.14 5.32
CA VAL A 45 -5.75 4.49 5.72
C VAL A 45 -6.18 5.33 4.51
N GLY A 46 -5.86 4.87 3.30
CA GLY A 46 -5.99 5.63 2.07
C GLY A 46 -4.87 6.66 1.93
N TYR A 47 -4.78 7.22 0.73
CA TYR A 47 -3.72 8.14 0.37
C TYR A 47 -4.25 9.29 -0.50
N SER A 48 -3.44 10.33 -0.66
CA SER A 48 -3.67 11.45 -1.57
C SER A 48 -2.44 11.68 -2.44
N ARG A 49 -2.65 11.82 -3.75
CA ARG A 49 -1.59 12.06 -4.77
C ARG A 49 -0.63 10.86 -4.92
N PRO A 50 0.33 10.91 -5.86
CA PRO A 50 0.45 9.97 -6.97
C PRO A 50 0.24 8.49 -6.59
N TRP A 51 -0.52 7.81 -7.46
CA TRP A 51 -0.95 6.41 -7.29
C TRP A 51 0.20 5.42 -7.09
N PHE A 52 1.39 5.72 -7.64
CA PHE A 52 2.58 4.86 -7.53
C PHE A 52 3.64 5.58 -6.73
N THR A 53 4.31 4.85 -5.84
CA THR A 53 5.34 5.38 -4.92
C THR A 53 6.74 4.92 -5.31
N TRP A 54 6.83 3.98 -6.25
CA TRP A 54 8.08 3.49 -6.80
C TRP A 54 8.01 3.41 -8.33
N GLU A 55 9.13 3.73 -8.98
CA GLU A 55 9.29 3.72 -10.43
C GLU A 55 10.69 3.19 -10.81
N LYS A 56 10.76 2.41 -11.87
CA LYS A 56 12.01 1.93 -12.46
C LYS A 56 12.00 2.13 -13.95
N GLU A 57 13.16 2.60 -14.44
CA GLU A 57 13.44 2.91 -15.85
C GLU A 57 12.70 4.15 -16.35
N ASN A 58 13.36 4.95 -17.20
CA ASN A 58 12.85 6.26 -17.60
C ASN A 58 12.16 6.25 -18.98
N LEU A 59 12.24 5.15 -19.72
CA LEU A 59 11.61 5.04 -21.03
C LEU A 59 10.14 4.63 -20.89
N PRO A 60 9.19 5.33 -21.53
CA PRO A 60 7.77 5.02 -21.42
C PRO A 60 7.44 3.55 -21.67
N GLU A 61 8.17 2.88 -22.58
CA GLU A 61 7.96 1.49 -22.99
C GLU A 61 8.33 0.50 -21.90
N THR A 62 9.43 0.75 -21.18
CA THR A 62 9.99 -0.17 -20.18
C THR A 62 9.70 0.25 -18.74
N ASN A 63 9.12 1.44 -18.55
CA ASN A 63 8.81 2.02 -17.26
C ASN A 63 7.88 1.15 -16.40
N ILE A 64 8.40 0.64 -15.28
CA ILE A 64 7.65 -0.14 -14.29
C ILE A 64 7.29 0.78 -13.13
N ARG A 65 6.02 0.76 -12.72
CA ARG A 65 5.55 1.53 -11.55
C ARG A 65 4.85 0.62 -10.56
N GLU A 66 5.08 0.86 -9.27
CA GLU A 66 4.46 0.10 -8.18
C GLU A 66 4.01 1.04 -7.06
N TRP A 67 2.91 0.69 -6.39
CA TRP A 67 2.49 1.30 -5.14
C TRP A 67 2.96 0.43 -3.98
N LEU A 68 3.99 0.88 -3.25
CA LEU A 68 4.66 0.09 -2.21
C LEU A 68 4.55 0.72 -0.81
N ASP A 69 4.46 2.05 -0.73
CA ASP A 69 4.34 2.78 0.54
C ASP A 69 2.88 2.93 0.95
N ARG A 70 2.58 2.59 2.21
CA ARG A 70 1.20 2.58 2.73
C ARG A 70 1.14 3.01 4.19
N GLY A 71 -0.03 3.46 4.59
CA GLY A 71 -0.43 3.60 5.99
C GLY A 71 -1.50 2.56 6.31
N MET A 72 -1.26 1.75 7.33
CA MET A 72 -2.17 0.71 7.83
C MET A 72 -2.52 1.02 9.27
N ALA A 73 -3.80 1.04 9.61
CA ALA A 73 -4.25 1.41 10.95
C ALA A 73 -5.28 0.42 11.47
N ASN A 74 -5.31 0.22 12.78
CA ASN A 74 -6.38 -0.57 13.39
C ASN A 74 -7.64 0.27 13.65
N ASP A 75 -8.74 -0.40 13.97
CA ASP A 75 -10.03 0.25 14.22
C ASP A 75 -9.99 1.34 15.31
N GLY A 76 -9.13 1.15 16.32
CA GLY A 76 -8.93 2.15 17.37
C GLY A 76 -8.36 3.47 16.82
N MET A 77 -7.36 3.38 15.94
CA MET A 77 -6.77 4.55 15.29
C MET A 77 -7.74 5.20 14.30
N MET A 78 -8.48 4.38 13.52
CA MET A 78 -9.49 4.89 12.58
C MET A 78 -10.66 5.58 13.29
N THR A 79 -11.02 5.12 14.50
CA THR A 79 -12.06 5.75 15.32
C THR A 79 -11.63 7.12 15.84
N LEU A 80 -10.35 7.26 16.25
CA LEU A 80 -9.81 8.53 16.72
C LEU A 80 -9.60 9.54 15.60
N PHE A 81 -9.21 9.07 14.42
CA PHE A 81 -8.88 9.91 13.27
C PHE A 81 -9.59 9.42 11.99
N PRO A 82 -10.93 9.59 11.90
CA PRO A 82 -11.73 9.04 10.80
C PRO A 82 -11.40 9.63 9.42
N ASN A 83 -10.74 10.80 9.39
CA ASN A 83 -10.35 11.49 8.17
C ASN A 83 -8.84 11.40 7.89
N MET A 84 -8.11 10.52 8.60
CA MET A 84 -6.68 10.32 8.38
C MET A 84 -6.42 9.82 6.96
N ARG A 85 -5.38 10.36 6.32
CA ARG A 85 -4.90 9.94 4.99
C ARG A 85 -3.38 10.05 4.94
N VAL A 86 -2.76 9.20 4.15
CA VAL A 86 -1.34 9.34 3.79
C VAL A 86 -1.19 10.40 2.69
N LEU A 87 -0.26 11.34 2.87
CA LEU A 87 0.11 12.30 1.84
C LEU A 87 1.45 11.88 1.23
N HIS A 88 1.44 11.50 -0.04
CA HIS A 88 2.67 11.28 -0.79
C HIS A 88 3.24 12.64 -1.22
N LEU A 89 4.46 12.94 -0.76
CA LEU A 89 5.17 14.16 -1.14
C LEU A 89 5.78 14.01 -2.55
N PRO A 90 5.90 15.10 -3.33
CA PRO A 90 6.53 15.10 -4.65
C PRO A 90 8.01 14.75 -4.63
#